data_AF-A0A1M6XUF2-F1
#
_entry.id   AF-A0A1M6XUF2-F1
#
_cell.length_a   1.000
_cell.length_b   1.000
_cell.length_c   1.000
_cell.angle_alpha   90.00
_cell.angle_beta   90.00
_cell.angle_gamma   90.00
#
_symmetry.space_group_name_H-M   'P 1'
#
loop_
_entity.id
_entity.type
_entity.pdbx_description
1 polymer ?
#
loop_
_entity_poly.entity_id
_entity_poly.type
_entity_poly.pdbx_seq_one_letter_code
_entity_poly.pdbx_strand_id
1 'polypeptide(L)'
;MENLRQMYLSQDIPNAMMYDAQTSIYDIAMTTYHPLMLKEHFRCVPEIIGYSNWLSYDGKILPLRSASSSNLLPAVVNYRVADGMRSGKSKINEPEAKAIVALMKACIEQPEYDGKTFGVISLLGADQARLIEKLISQDEDIDAREREERRILCGDSSNFQGDERDVIFLSMVDSPTDPAAPLSLQGFGVQDSTRKRYNVAASRARDQLWVINSLDHNVNLKAGDIRKGLIEYALDPNNLVVQKDAVTSLADSEFEIQVVMALKTRGYHIVQQWEVGAYRIDMVAVYGDKKVAIECDGDRYHSSPAQVRNDMERQTILERIGWTFVRIRGSEYFRQPDKTIERVVVELDSLGIQPESMERVFSDAEKRTGLLERVKHRAVLFLHPELETEKDTAINGMEKDASIAENNDARKEATLMIKAVELNDVSPYKSEESTPKVSYDDQSQASVRIVAEKNSEVYAQTSLFSSVSEQYPVSLQDAAKLLISYKYQVIDKSHDMNVLWVITTKDADADLAKILGEQYTITWNKRGMIQTDNKSFFSIRSK
;
A
#
# COMPACT_ATOMS: atom_id res chain seq x y z
N MET A 1 -32.81 7.05 -32.14
CA MET A 1 -31.44 7.60 -32.26
C MET A 1 -30.86 7.35 -33.63
N GLU A 2 -30.78 6.09 -34.09
CA GLU A 2 -30.27 5.74 -35.42
C GLU A 2 -30.90 6.54 -36.58
N ASN A 3 -32.25 6.57 -36.63
CA ASN A 3 -32.98 7.32 -37.66
C ASN A 3 -32.74 8.84 -37.60
N LEU A 4 -32.55 9.41 -36.40
CA LEU A 4 -32.26 10.85 -36.24
C LEU A 4 -30.84 11.17 -36.74
N ARG A 5 -29.87 10.33 -36.39
CA ARG A 5 -28.49 10.45 -36.87
C ARG A 5 -28.43 10.35 -38.40
N GLN A 6 -29.18 9.41 -38.97
CA GLN A 6 -29.26 9.24 -40.42
C GLN A 6 -29.97 10.42 -41.09
N MET A 7 -31.05 10.96 -40.52
CA MET A 7 -31.75 12.13 -41.09
C MET A 7 -30.94 13.43 -41.01
N TYR A 8 -30.22 13.67 -39.91
CA TYR A 8 -29.67 15.00 -39.62
C TYR A 8 -28.15 15.12 -39.72
N LEU A 9 -27.39 14.01 -39.59
CA LEU A 9 -25.93 14.08 -39.52
C LEU A 9 -25.24 13.42 -40.72
N SER A 10 -25.88 12.44 -41.37
CA SER A 10 -25.22 11.59 -42.39
C SER A 10 -24.81 12.31 -43.67
N GLN A 11 -25.45 13.43 -44.01
CA GLN A 11 -25.15 14.21 -45.22
C GLN A 11 -24.07 15.26 -44.98
N ASP A 12 -24.06 15.87 -43.79
CA ASP A 12 -23.27 17.08 -43.51
C ASP A 12 -22.04 16.83 -42.63
N ILE A 13 -22.04 15.75 -41.82
CA ILE A 13 -20.97 15.46 -40.87
C ILE A 13 -20.24 14.17 -41.26
N PRO A 14 -18.94 14.24 -41.61
CA PRO A 14 -18.12 13.06 -41.84
C PRO A 14 -18.12 12.12 -40.63
N ASN A 15 -18.17 10.81 -40.89
CA ASN A 15 -18.23 9.78 -39.83
C ASN A 15 -19.40 9.98 -38.85
N ALA A 16 -20.56 10.45 -39.32
CA ALA A 16 -21.77 10.67 -38.52
C ALA A 16 -22.14 9.49 -37.60
N MET A 17 -21.79 8.25 -37.97
CA MET A 17 -22.00 7.06 -37.15
C MET A 17 -21.29 7.10 -35.78
N MET A 18 -20.24 7.89 -35.63
CA MET A 18 -19.49 8.06 -34.38
C MET A 18 -20.18 9.03 -33.41
N TYR A 19 -21.19 9.77 -33.87
CA TYR A 19 -21.94 10.72 -33.06
C TYR A 19 -23.20 10.04 -32.52
N ASP A 20 -23.07 9.43 -31.34
CA ASP A 20 -24.18 8.86 -30.58
C ASP A 20 -24.32 9.51 -29.18
N ALA A 21 -25.33 9.13 -28.41
CA ALA A 21 -25.54 9.69 -27.07
C ALA A 21 -24.53 9.21 -26.02
N GLN A 22 -23.67 8.24 -26.36
CA GLN A 22 -22.68 7.67 -25.45
C GLN A 22 -21.27 8.21 -25.71
N THR A 23 -21.04 8.78 -26.89
CA THR A 23 -19.75 9.26 -27.36
C THR A 23 -19.68 10.78 -27.20
N SER A 24 -18.77 11.26 -26.36
CA SER A 24 -18.53 12.70 -26.23
C SER A 24 -17.72 13.24 -27.41
N ILE A 25 -17.77 14.55 -27.63
CA ILE A 25 -16.90 15.21 -28.63
C ILE A 25 -15.42 14.92 -28.36
N TYR A 26 -15.03 14.78 -27.08
CA TYR A 26 -13.68 14.41 -26.69
C TYR A 26 -13.30 13.00 -27.16
N ASP A 27 -14.21 12.03 -27.03
CA ASP A 27 -13.99 10.65 -27.50
C ASP A 27 -13.81 10.61 -29.03
N ILE A 28 -14.58 11.44 -29.76
CA ILE A 28 -14.43 11.58 -31.22
C ILE A 28 -13.07 12.20 -31.56
N ALA A 29 -12.67 13.28 -30.88
CA ALA A 29 -11.38 13.92 -31.10
C ALA A 29 -10.21 12.98 -30.82
N MET A 30 -10.33 12.08 -29.84
CA MET A 30 -9.31 11.10 -29.47
C MET A 30 -9.02 10.07 -30.58
N THR A 31 -9.89 9.93 -31.58
CA THR A 31 -9.63 9.11 -32.78
C THR A 31 -8.54 9.69 -33.68
N THR A 32 -8.29 11.00 -33.59
CA THR A 32 -7.34 11.73 -34.44
C THR A 32 -6.20 12.35 -33.63
N TYR A 33 -6.49 12.80 -32.42
CA TYR A 33 -5.53 13.50 -31.55
C TYR A 33 -5.14 12.64 -30.35
N HIS A 34 -3.88 12.71 -29.95
CA HIS A 34 -3.40 12.07 -28.74
C HIS A 34 -3.73 12.96 -27.53
N PRO A 35 -4.46 12.44 -26.52
CA PRO A 35 -4.81 13.22 -25.34
C PRO A 35 -3.58 13.48 -24.47
N LEU A 36 -3.43 14.70 -23.97
CA LEU A 36 -2.42 15.03 -22.97
C LEU A 36 -2.94 14.66 -21.59
N MET A 37 -2.29 13.68 -20.94
CA MET A 37 -2.66 13.25 -19.59
C MET A 37 -2.04 14.18 -18.54
N LEU A 38 -2.90 14.81 -17.73
CA LEU A 38 -2.48 15.47 -16.50
C LEU A 38 -2.18 14.42 -15.44
N LYS A 39 -0.96 14.44 -14.89
CA LYS A 39 -0.48 13.40 -13.98
C LYS A 39 -0.61 13.78 -12.52
N GLU A 40 -0.57 15.07 -12.19
CA GLU A 40 -0.49 15.53 -10.80
C GLU A 40 -1.85 15.47 -10.09
N HIS A 41 -1.87 14.93 -8.88
CA HIS A 41 -3.08 14.81 -8.06
C HIS A 41 -2.90 15.44 -6.68
N PHE A 42 -3.78 16.39 -6.35
CA PHE A 42 -3.67 17.22 -5.14
C PHE A 42 -4.79 17.00 -4.11
N ARG A 43 -5.81 16.19 -4.44
CA ARG A 43 -7.03 16.05 -3.63
C ARG A 43 -6.91 14.99 -2.55
N CYS A 44 -6.75 13.74 -2.95
CA CYS A 44 -6.73 12.62 -2.02
C CYS A 44 -5.33 12.48 -1.43
N VAL A 45 -5.24 12.01 -0.18
CA VAL A 45 -3.98 11.49 0.35
C VAL A 45 -3.49 10.29 -0.49
N PRO A 46 -2.18 10.01 -0.53
CA PRO A 46 -1.58 9.05 -1.46
C PRO A 46 -2.22 7.66 -1.42
N GLU A 47 -2.55 7.16 -0.23
CA GLU A 47 -3.14 5.85 -0.03
C GLU A 47 -4.53 5.73 -0.67
N ILE A 48 -5.32 6.81 -0.72
CA ILE A 48 -6.65 6.79 -1.33
C ILE A 48 -6.55 6.82 -2.86
N ILE A 49 -5.81 7.79 -3.41
CA ILE A 49 -5.67 7.90 -4.88
C ILE A 49 -4.90 6.71 -5.47
N GLY A 50 -4.05 6.04 -4.68
CA GLY A 50 -3.28 4.87 -5.11
C GLY A 50 -4.16 3.76 -5.70
N TYR A 51 -5.35 3.51 -5.13
CA TYR A 51 -6.28 2.52 -5.67
C TYR A 51 -6.74 2.89 -7.09
N SER A 52 -7.22 4.12 -7.26
CA SER A 52 -7.64 4.67 -8.55
C SER A 52 -6.49 4.67 -9.57
N ASN A 53 -5.29 5.04 -9.12
CA ASN A 53 -4.07 5.08 -9.94
C ASN A 53 -3.70 3.69 -10.48
N TRP A 54 -3.79 2.67 -9.62
CA TRP A 54 -3.62 1.27 -10.00
C TRP A 54 -4.73 0.80 -10.94
N LEU A 55 -5.99 1.04 -10.60
CA LEU A 55 -7.16 0.51 -11.31
C LEU A 55 -7.32 1.09 -12.73
N SER A 56 -7.05 2.39 -12.91
CA SER A 56 -7.48 3.12 -14.11
C SER A 56 -6.38 3.90 -14.83
N TYR A 57 -5.21 4.08 -14.23
CA TYR A 57 -4.18 5.00 -14.75
C TYR A 57 -2.80 4.35 -14.91
N ASP A 58 -2.69 3.04 -14.76
CA ASP A 58 -1.43 2.29 -14.83
C ASP A 58 -0.32 2.88 -13.93
N GLY A 59 -0.66 3.49 -12.79
CA GLY A 59 0.32 4.12 -11.90
C GLY A 59 0.86 5.48 -12.38
N LYS A 60 0.33 6.05 -13.46
CA LYS A 60 0.86 7.29 -14.07
C LYS A 60 0.47 8.56 -13.30
N ILE A 61 -0.46 8.48 -12.35
CA ILE A 61 -0.83 9.62 -11.49
C ILE A 61 0.24 9.81 -10.41
N LEU A 62 0.62 11.06 -10.17
CA LEU A 62 1.58 11.49 -9.16
C LEU A 62 0.81 12.14 -8.00
N PRO A 63 0.68 11.46 -6.84
CA PRO A 63 0.09 12.06 -5.65
C PRO A 63 1.03 13.13 -5.09
N LEU A 64 0.57 14.39 -5.08
CA LEU A 64 1.34 15.53 -4.57
C LEU A 64 0.80 16.06 -3.24
N ARG A 65 -0.33 15.52 -2.77
CA ARG A 65 -0.84 15.82 -1.42
C ARG A 65 -0.01 15.06 -0.39
N SER A 66 0.48 15.76 0.63
CA SER A 66 1.22 15.11 1.73
C SER A 66 0.33 14.15 2.52
N ALA A 67 0.79 12.92 2.77
CA ALA A 67 0.13 11.98 3.67
C ALA A 67 -0.04 12.55 5.09
N SER A 68 0.89 13.40 5.54
CA SER A 68 0.81 14.07 6.85
C SER A 68 -0.23 15.20 6.92
N SER A 69 -0.89 15.53 5.81
CA SER A 69 -1.93 16.58 5.77
C SER A 69 -3.27 16.10 6.35
N SER A 70 -3.42 14.79 6.58
CA SER A 70 -4.56 14.20 7.27
C SER A 70 -4.10 13.58 8.58
N ASN A 71 -4.86 13.82 9.64
CA ASN A 71 -4.75 13.14 10.93
C ASN A 71 -5.64 11.88 11.01
N LEU A 72 -6.47 11.62 9.99
CA LEU A 72 -7.33 10.45 9.91
C LEU A 72 -6.53 9.27 9.37
N LEU A 73 -6.01 8.46 10.29
CA LEU A 73 -5.21 7.28 9.96
C LEU A 73 -5.87 5.99 10.53
N PRO A 74 -5.81 4.86 9.79
CA PRO A 74 -5.33 4.76 8.41
C PRO A 74 -6.29 5.46 7.43
N ALA A 75 -5.75 5.87 6.27
CA ALA A 75 -6.49 6.66 5.29
C ALA A 75 -7.43 5.80 4.42
N VAL A 76 -7.18 4.49 4.35
CA VAL A 76 -8.09 3.51 3.74
C VAL A 76 -8.37 2.45 4.80
N VAL A 77 -9.64 2.13 5.00
CA VAL A 77 -10.10 1.19 6.02
C VAL A 77 -11.00 0.16 5.35
N ASN A 78 -10.65 -1.12 5.46
CA ASN A 78 -11.60 -2.20 5.20
C ASN A 78 -12.46 -2.44 6.46
N TYR A 79 -13.77 -2.57 6.31
CA TYR A 79 -14.67 -2.94 7.39
C TYR A 79 -15.69 -3.97 6.89
N ARG A 80 -15.53 -5.22 7.35
CA ARG A 80 -16.41 -6.33 6.99
C ARG A 80 -17.55 -6.45 8.00
N VAL A 81 -18.79 -6.40 7.51
CA VAL A 81 -20.02 -6.61 8.28
C VAL A 81 -20.33 -8.10 8.26
N ALA A 82 -20.12 -8.77 9.40
CA ALA A 82 -20.15 -10.23 9.48
C ALA A 82 -21.52 -10.84 9.17
N ASP A 83 -22.59 -10.19 9.59
CA ASP A 83 -23.99 -10.55 9.37
C ASP A 83 -24.60 -9.87 8.13
N GLY A 84 -23.77 -9.20 7.34
CA GLY A 84 -24.17 -8.46 6.15
C GLY A 84 -24.80 -9.36 5.09
N MET A 85 -26.05 -9.07 4.76
CA MET A 85 -26.81 -9.85 3.78
C MET A 85 -27.78 -8.95 3.02
N ARG A 86 -27.84 -9.16 1.71
CA ARG A 86 -28.81 -8.49 0.84
C ARG A 86 -30.23 -8.95 1.16
N SER A 87 -31.18 -8.03 1.14
CA SER A 87 -32.60 -8.35 1.28
C SER A 87 -33.11 -9.00 -0.01
N GLY A 88 -32.92 -10.31 -0.15
CA GLY A 88 -33.28 -11.09 -1.33
C GLY A 88 -32.58 -10.60 -2.60
N LYS A 89 -33.36 -10.31 -3.66
CA LYS A 89 -32.83 -9.78 -4.93
C LYS A 89 -32.66 -8.26 -4.94
N SER A 90 -33.05 -7.57 -3.87
CA SER A 90 -32.93 -6.11 -3.80
C SER A 90 -31.46 -5.68 -3.80
N LYS A 91 -31.23 -4.39 -4.09
CA LYS A 91 -29.91 -3.75 -4.02
C LYS A 91 -29.73 -3.06 -2.67
N ILE A 92 -30.22 -3.71 -1.61
CA ILE A 92 -30.21 -3.21 -0.24
C ILE A 92 -29.56 -4.28 0.64
N ASN A 93 -28.64 -3.84 1.47
CA ASN A 93 -28.01 -4.61 2.54
C ASN A 93 -28.18 -3.82 3.84
N GLU A 94 -29.21 -4.17 4.60
CA GLU A 94 -29.62 -3.42 5.79
C GLU A 94 -28.56 -3.45 6.91
N PRO A 95 -27.90 -4.58 7.21
CA PRO A 95 -26.79 -4.57 8.18
C PRO A 95 -25.64 -3.65 7.76
N GLU A 96 -25.23 -3.63 6.49
CA GLU A 96 -24.24 -2.65 5.99
C GLU A 96 -24.71 -1.21 6.21
N ALA A 97 -25.99 -0.93 5.94
CA ALA A 97 -26.54 0.41 6.09
C ALA A 97 -26.50 0.86 7.57
N LYS A 98 -26.88 -0.01 8.51
CA LYS A 98 -26.80 0.26 9.95
C LYS A 98 -25.36 0.46 10.41
N ALA A 99 -24.45 -0.39 9.96
CA ALA A 99 -23.02 -0.28 10.28
C ALA A 99 -22.43 1.06 9.81
N ILE A 100 -22.81 1.53 8.62
CA ILE A 100 -22.37 2.84 8.09
C ILE A 100 -22.85 3.98 8.99
N VAL A 101 -24.12 3.98 9.41
CA VAL A 101 -24.66 5.01 10.29
C VAL A 101 -23.95 4.98 11.64
N ALA A 102 -23.77 3.80 12.24
CA ALA A 102 -23.05 3.64 13.51
C ALA A 102 -21.59 4.12 13.42
N LEU A 103 -20.88 3.77 12.35
CA LEU A 103 -19.50 4.24 12.12
C LEU A 103 -19.45 5.76 11.92
N MET A 104 -20.40 6.33 11.19
CA MET A 104 -20.47 7.78 10.98
C MET A 104 -20.69 8.52 12.30
N LYS A 105 -21.62 8.06 13.14
CA LYS A 105 -21.83 8.59 14.51
C LYS A 105 -20.56 8.50 15.34
N ALA A 106 -19.93 7.33 15.35
CA ALA A 106 -18.70 7.09 16.09
C ALA A 106 -17.57 8.02 15.63
N CYS A 107 -17.46 8.28 14.32
CA CYS A 107 -16.52 9.26 13.78
C CYS A 107 -16.86 10.68 14.25
N ILE A 108 -18.13 11.09 14.15
CA ILE A 108 -18.62 12.43 14.51
C ILE A 108 -18.28 12.80 15.96
N GLU A 109 -18.31 11.83 16.88
CA GLU A 109 -17.95 12.00 18.29
C GLU A 109 -16.44 12.17 18.56
N GLN A 110 -15.57 11.80 17.61
CA GLN A 110 -14.12 11.89 17.80
C GLN A 110 -13.59 13.30 17.46
N PRO A 111 -12.71 13.88 18.30
CA PRO A 111 -12.10 15.19 18.02
C PRO A 111 -11.36 15.27 16.69
N GLU A 112 -10.76 14.16 16.24
CA GLU A 112 -10.02 14.11 14.97
C GLU A 112 -10.90 14.37 13.74
N TYR A 113 -12.22 14.18 13.86
CA TYR A 113 -13.20 14.40 12.79
C TYR A 113 -13.91 15.76 12.88
N ASP A 114 -13.48 16.65 13.78
CA ASP A 114 -14.06 17.98 13.89
C ASP A 114 -13.98 18.75 12.57
N GLY A 115 -15.10 19.36 12.18
CA GLY A 115 -15.27 20.06 10.89
C GLY A 115 -15.13 19.20 9.62
N LYS A 116 -15.02 17.87 9.75
CA LYS A 116 -14.92 16.97 8.58
C LYS A 116 -16.26 16.74 7.92
N THR A 117 -16.23 16.69 6.60
CA THR A 117 -17.42 16.40 5.79
C THR A 117 -17.53 14.92 5.46
N PHE A 118 -18.77 14.40 5.38
CA PHE A 118 -19.02 12.97 5.17
C PHE A 118 -19.83 12.70 3.89
N GLY A 119 -19.55 11.58 3.25
CA GLY A 119 -20.36 11.07 2.15
C GLY A 119 -20.48 9.56 2.17
N VAL A 120 -21.59 9.06 1.61
CA VAL A 120 -21.85 7.64 1.44
C VAL A 120 -22.11 7.37 -0.04
N ILE A 121 -21.35 6.44 -0.61
CA ILE A 121 -21.49 6.04 -2.01
C ILE A 121 -21.83 4.55 -2.07
N SER A 122 -23.00 4.24 -2.65
CA SER A 122 -23.36 2.87 -2.97
C SER A 122 -22.72 2.43 -4.29
N LEU A 123 -22.03 1.29 -4.28
CA LEU A 123 -21.43 0.70 -5.47
C LEU A 123 -22.44 -0.12 -6.30
N LEU A 124 -23.59 -0.48 -5.72
CA LEU A 124 -24.65 -1.26 -6.36
C LEU A 124 -25.98 -0.51 -6.43
N GLY A 125 -25.99 0.66 -7.09
CA GLY A 125 -27.20 1.43 -7.35
C GLY A 125 -27.70 2.26 -6.14
N ALA A 126 -28.65 3.15 -6.38
CA ALA A 126 -29.02 4.19 -5.42
C ALA A 126 -29.93 3.74 -4.27
N ASP A 127 -30.50 2.54 -4.30
CA ASP A 127 -31.47 2.08 -3.29
C ASP A 127 -30.84 1.98 -1.90
N GLN A 128 -29.63 1.44 -1.80
CA GLN A 128 -28.85 1.40 -0.56
C GLN A 128 -28.58 2.81 -0.02
N ALA A 129 -28.17 3.75 -0.88
CA ALA A 129 -27.87 5.12 -0.46
C ALA A 129 -29.11 5.82 0.10
N ARG A 130 -30.29 5.60 -0.51
CA ARG A 130 -31.56 6.14 0.01
C ARG A 130 -31.94 5.53 1.36
N LEU A 131 -31.67 4.23 1.58
CA LEU A 131 -31.88 3.62 2.89
C LEU A 131 -30.98 4.27 3.94
N ILE A 132 -29.70 4.45 3.64
CA ILE A 132 -28.75 5.06 4.56
C ILE A 132 -29.13 6.51 4.86
N GLU A 133 -29.51 7.29 3.85
CA GLU A 133 -30.01 8.66 4.04
C GLU A 133 -31.24 8.71 4.94
N LYS A 134 -32.16 7.76 4.78
CA LYS A 134 -33.34 7.62 5.63
C LYS A 134 -32.94 7.30 7.07
N LEU A 135 -32.02 6.35 7.29
CA LEU A 135 -31.55 5.98 8.63
C LEU A 135 -30.87 7.17 9.32
N ILE A 136 -30.00 7.89 8.60
CA ILE A 136 -29.36 9.12 9.11
C ILE A 136 -30.41 10.17 9.47
N SER A 137 -31.43 10.37 8.63
CA SER A 137 -32.49 11.35 8.88
C SER A 137 -33.38 11.01 10.07
N GLN A 138 -33.38 9.75 10.51
CA GLN A 138 -34.18 9.26 11.63
C GLN A 138 -33.34 9.12 12.92
N ASP A 139 -32.02 9.33 12.85
CA ASP A 139 -31.12 9.22 13.98
C ASP A 139 -31.09 10.52 14.78
N GLU A 140 -31.26 10.44 16.09
CA GLU A 140 -31.33 11.62 16.98
C GLU A 140 -29.95 12.28 17.17
N ASP A 141 -28.86 11.51 17.05
CA ASP A 141 -27.49 12.02 17.24
C ASP A 141 -26.95 12.71 15.97
N ILE A 142 -27.58 12.49 14.81
CA ILE A 142 -27.25 13.15 13.54
C ILE A 142 -28.45 14.01 13.10
N ASP A 143 -28.71 15.07 13.88
CA ASP A 143 -29.81 15.99 13.62
C ASP A 143 -29.63 16.79 12.30
N ALA A 144 -30.65 17.57 11.92
CA ALA A 144 -30.62 18.35 10.70
C ALA A 144 -29.48 19.39 10.65
N ARG A 145 -29.04 19.90 11.81
CA ARG A 145 -27.95 20.86 11.91
C ARG A 145 -26.60 20.18 11.71
N GLU A 146 -26.36 19.07 12.40
CA GLU A 146 -25.15 18.25 12.25
C GLU A 146 -24.99 17.80 10.79
N ARG A 147 -26.08 17.38 10.13
CA ARG A 147 -26.07 16.99 8.72
C ARG A 147 -25.61 18.10 7.78
N GLU A 148 -26.10 19.32 7.99
CA GLU A 148 -25.75 20.48 7.17
C GLU A 148 -24.30 20.91 7.45
N GLU A 149 -23.92 21.02 8.72
CA GLU A 149 -22.56 21.38 9.16
C GLU A 149 -21.51 20.39 8.61
N ARG A 150 -21.82 19.09 8.66
CA ARG A 150 -20.99 17.99 8.12
C ARG A 150 -21.19 17.75 6.62
N ARG A 151 -22.08 18.49 5.96
CA ARG A 151 -22.43 18.39 4.52
C ARG A 151 -22.71 16.95 4.07
N ILE A 152 -23.44 16.19 4.88
CA ILE A 152 -23.64 14.75 4.65
C ILE A 152 -24.39 14.52 3.34
N LEU A 153 -23.82 13.71 2.45
CA LEU A 153 -24.44 13.33 1.17
C LEU A 153 -24.46 11.80 1.03
N CYS A 154 -25.59 11.24 0.62
CA CYS A 154 -25.72 9.82 0.28
C CYS A 154 -26.14 9.69 -1.18
N GLY A 155 -25.45 8.85 -1.96
CA GLY A 155 -25.80 8.67 -3.37
C GLY A 155 -25.03 7.54 -4.05
N ASP A 156 -25.09 7.51 -5.36
CA ASP A 156 -24.18 6.71 -6.18
C ASP A 156 -23.00 7.57 -6.69
N SER A 157 -22.08 6.96 -7.44
CA SER A 157 -20.90 7.67 -7.96
C SER A 157 -21.24 8.88 -8.84
N SER A 158 -22.42 8.89 -9.48
CA SER A 158 -22.84 9.99 -10.36
C SER A 158 -23.34 11.20 -9.56
N ASN A 159 -23.99 10.97 -8.41
CA ASN A 159 -24.42 12.06 -7.52
C ASN A 159 -23.24 12.86 -6.95
N PHE A 160 -22.06 12.23 -6.83
CA PHE A 160 -20.83 12.85 -6.37
C PHE A 160 -19.97 13.44 -7.51
N GLN A 161 -20.50 13.56 -8.74
CA GLN A 161 -19.73 14.08 -9.85
C GLN A 161 -19.34 15.55 -9.62
N GLY A 162 -18.03 15.78 -9.45
CA GLY A 162 -17.48 17.12 -9.18
C GLY A 162 -17.56 17.54 -7.70
N ASP A 163 -18.15 16.69 -6.85
CA ASP A 163 -18.16 16.88 -5.40
C ASP A 163 -17.11 15.98 -4.72
N GLU A 164 -16.78 16.25 -3.46
CA GLU A 164 -15.80 15.52 -2.66
C GLU A 164 -16.10 15.67 -1.16
N ARG A 165 -15.65 14.71 -0.34
CA ARG A 165 -15.79 14.75 1.11
C ARG A 165 -14.49 14.36 1.78
N ASP A 166 -14.31 14.83 3.02
CA ASP A 166 -13.14 14.45 3.80
C ASP A 166 -13.17 12.95 4.11
N VAL A 167 -14.34 12.42 4.47
CA VAL A 167 -14.57 11.01 4.75
C VAL A 167 -15.64 10.45 3.80
N ILE A 168 -15.34 9.34 3.14
CA ILE A 168 -16.32 8.60 2.33
C ILE A 168 -16.48 7.17 2.85
N PHE A 169 -17.74 6.73 2.98
CA PHE A 169 -18.11 5.34 3.16
C PHE A 169 -18.57 4.75 1.81
N LEU A 170 -17.84 3.77 1.29
CA LEU A 170 -18.25 2.97 0.14
C LEU A 170 -19.02 1.75 0.64
N SER A 171 -20.32 1.67 0.32
CA SER A 171 -21.11 0.46 0.57
C SER A 171 -21.02 -0.45 -0.65
N MET A 172 -20.47 -1.65 -0.45
CA MET A 172 -20.37 -2.65 -1.51
C MET A 172 -21.72 -3.30 -1.81
N VAL A 173 -22.59 -3.40 -0.80
CA VAL A 173 -23.96 -3.96 -0.84
C VAL A 173 -23.99 -5.46 -1.08
N ASP A 174 -23.07 -5.99 -1.88
CA ASP A 174 -23.10 -7.38 -2.31
C ASP A 174 -22.80 -8.37 -1.19
N SER A 175 -23.47 -9.50 -1.22
CA SER A 175 -23.35 -10.56 -0.22
C SER A 175 -23.53 -11.92 -0.91
N PRO A 176 -22.86 -12.99 -0.44
CA PRO A 176 -23.12 -14.32 -0.95
C PRO A 176 -24.47 -14.82 -0.41
N THR A 177 -25.12 -15.76 -1.09
CA THR A 177 -26.37 -16.37 -0.59
C THR A 177 -26.15 -17.28 0.62
N ASP A 178 -24.94 -17.81 0.73
CA ASP A 178 -24.42 -18.63 1.83
C ASP A 178 -22.98 -18.18 2.09
N PRO A 179 -22.49 -18.07 3.34
CA PRO A 179 -21.12 -17.64 3.64
C PRO A 179 -20.02 -18.31 2.80
N ALA A 180 -20.17 -19.59 2.45
CA ALA A 180 -19.19 -20.35 1.67
C ALA A 180 -19.40 -20.24 0.14
N ALA A 181 -20.47 -19.59 -0.32
CA ALA A 181 -20.81 -19.58 -1.74
C ALA A 181 -19.95 -18.57 -2.54
N PRO A 182 -19.38 -18.97 -3.69
CA PRO A 182 -18.71 -18.04 -4.58
C PRO A 182 -19.71 -17.17 -5.34
N LEU A 183 -19.38 -15.90 -5.55
CA LEU A 183 -20.14 -14.97 -6.37
C LEU A 183 -19.72 -15.05 -7.85
N SER A 184 -20.62 -14.61 -8.73
CA SER A 184 -20.28 -14.39 -10.14
C SER A 184 -19.22 -13.31 -10.26
N LEU A 185 -18.21 -13.53 -11.11
CA LEU A 185 -17.14 -12.57 -11.34
C LEU A 185 -17.70 -11.24 -11.85
N GLN A 186 -17.32 -10.14 -11.21
CA GLN A 186 -17.63 -8.79 -11.67
C GLN A 186 -16.38 -8.16 -12.28
N GLY A 187 -16.34 -8.11 -13.62
CA GLY A 187 -15.29 -7.41 -14.36
C GLY A 187 -15.55 -5.91 -14.48
N PHE A 188 -14.92 -5.27 -15.47
CA PHE A 188 -15.02 -3.81 -15.66
C PHE A 188 -16.37 -3.30 -16.17
N GLY A 189 -17.30 -4.20 -16.48
CA GLY A 189 -18.62 -3.86 -17.02
C GLY A 189 -18.56 -3.44 -18.48
N VAL A 190 -19.73 -3.23 -19.08
CA VAL A 190 -19.84 -2.76 -20.48
C VAL A 190 -19.19 -1.37 -20.59
N GLN A 191 -18.29 -1.18 -21.55
CA GLN A 191 -17.55 0.07 -21.79
C GLN A 191 -16.85 0.62 -20.53
N ASP A 192 -16.33 -0.28 -19.69
CA ASP A 192 -15.63 0.04 -18.44
C ASP A 192 -16.49 0.79 -17.40
N SER A 193 -17.82 0.71 -17.51
CA SER A 193 -18.75 1.43 -16.62
C SER A 193 -18.56 1.09 -15.13
N THR A 194 -18.29 -0.16 -14.78
CA THR A 194 -18.00 -0.57 -13.39
C THR A 194 -16.65 -0.02 -12.94
N ARG A 195 -15.62 -0.10 -13.79
CA ARG A 195 -14.29 0.46 -13.49
C ARG A 195 -14.36 1.96 -13.25
N LYS A 196 -15.08 2.69 -14.12
CA LYS A 196 -15.33 4.13 -13.97
C LYS A 196 -16.07 4.45 -12.67
N ARG A 197 -17.10 3.68 -12.31
CA ARG A 197 -17.82 3.83 -11.03
C ARG A 197 -16.89 3.71 -9.83
N TYR A 198 -16.07 2.66 -9.78
CA TYR A 198 -15.13 2.43 -8.66
C TYR A 198 -14.06 3.52 -8.58
N ASN A 199 -13.47 3.88 -9.73
CA ASN A 199 -12.49 4.97 -9.80
C ASN A 199 -13.07 6.29 -9.30
N VAL A 200 -14.27 6.63 -9.79
CA VAL A 200 -14.96 7.86 -9.36
C VAL A 200 -15.27 7.78 -7.88
N ALA A 201 -15.84 6.69 -7.38
CA ALA A 201 -16.27 6.56 -5.99
C ALA A 201 -15.09 6.66 -4.99
N ALA A 202 -14.01 5.91 -5.22
CA ALA A 202 -12.84 5.92 -4.33
C ALA A 202 -12.17 7.31 -4.28
N SER A 203 -12.05 7.99 -5.43
CA SER A 203 -11.41 9.32 -5.52
C SER A 203 -12.26 10.50 -5.01
N ARG A 204 -13.44 10.24 -4.42
CA ARG A 204 -14.24 11.27 -3.71
C ARG A 204 -13.79 11.52 -2.29
N ALA A 205 -13.03 10.59 -1.70
CA ALA A 205 -12.48 10.74 -0.38
C ALA A 205 -11.20 11.59 -0.42
N ARG A 206 -11.12 12.59 0.46
CA ARG A 206 -9.92 13.41 0.60
C ARG A 206 -8.98 12.86 1.67
N ASP A 207 -9.52 12.53 2.84
CA ASP A 207 -8.76 12.27 4.06
C ASP A 207 -8.89 10.82 4.54
N GLN A 208 -10.08 10.21 4.38
CA GLN A 208 -10.31 8.82 4.75
C GLN A 208 -11.37 8.13 3.88
N LEU A 209 -11.08 6.90 3.48
CA LEU A 209 -11.96 6.02 2.69
C LEU A 209 -12.29 4.75 3.48
N TRP A 210 -13.56 4.53 3.76
CA TRP A 210 -14.06 3.29 4.37
C TRP A 210 -14.69 2.40 3.31
N VAL A 211 -14.21 1.16 3.19
CA VAL A 211 -14.76 0.12 2.30
C VAL A 211 -15.59 -0.83 3.15
N ILE A 212 -16.91 -0.62 3.13
CA ILE A 212 -17.88 -1.42 3.88
C ILE A 212 -18.38 -2.55 2.98
N ASN A 213 -18.25 -3.79 3.44
CA ASN A 213 -18.63 -4.96 2.67
C ASN A 213 -19.09 -6.11 3.56
N SER A 214 -19.72 -7.11 2.94
CA SER A 214 -20.18 -8.32 3.61
C SER A 214 -19.48 -9.58 3.09
N LEU A 215 -18.30 -9.43 2.49
CA LEU A 215 -17.67 -10.46 1.67
C LEU A 215 -16.42 -11.02 2.31
N ASP A 216 -16.24 -12.32 2.21
CA ASP A 216 -14.94 -12.95 2.30
C ASP A 216 -14.25 -12.90 0.92
N HIS A 217 -13.24 -12.06 0.75
CA HIS A 217 -12.60 -11.89 -0.56
C HIS A 217 -11.81 -13.13 -1.03
N ASN A 218 -11.47 -14.05 -0.12
CA ASN A 218 -10.77 -15.30 -0.45
C ASN A 218 -11.74 -16.41 -0.85
N VAL A 219 -12.90 -16.47 -0.19
CA VAL A 219 -13.90 -17.52 -0.44
C VAL A 219 -14.92 -17.08 -1.50
N ASN A 220 -15.46 -15.87 -1.40
CA ASN A 220 -16.58 -15.45 -2.23
C ASN A 220 -16.14 -14.88 -3.59
N LEU A 221 -14.91 -14.38 -3.71
CA LEU A 221 -14.46 -13.63 -4.90
C LEU A 221 -13.31 -14.29 -5.66
N LYS A 222 -13.44 -14.30 -6.99
CA LYS A 222 -12.49 -14.91 -7.92
C LYS A 222 -11.37 -13.93 -8.29
N ALA A 223 -10.25 -14.45 -8.80
CA ALA A 223 -9.20 -13.62 -9.39
C ALA A 223 -9.75 -12.76 -10.54
N GLY A 224 -9.30 -11.50 -10.63
CA GLY A 224 -9.79 -10.53 -11.61
C GLY A 224 -11.15 -9.89 -11.29
N ASP A 225 -11.73 -10.17 -10.12
CA ASP A 225 -12.93 -9.49 -9.65
C ASP A 225 -12.61 -8.09 -9.12
N ILE A 226 -13.32 -7.07 -9.60
CA ILE A 226 -13.07 -5.68 -9.18
C ILE A 226 -13.36 -5.45 -7.69
N ARG A 227 -14.31 -6.20 -7.10
CA ARG A 227 -14.61 -6.13 -5.66
C ARG A 227 -13.42 -6.63 -4.85
N LYS A 228 -12.79 -7.71 -5.31
CA LYS A 228 -11.62 -8.33 -4.67
C LYS A 228 -10.45 -7.36 -4.67
N GLY A 229 -10.16 -6.75 -5.82
CA GLY A 229 -9.11 -5.75 -5.94
C GLY A 229 -9.29 -4.55 -4.98
N LEU A 230 -10.53 -4.07 -4.79
CA LEU A 230 -10.80 -3.00 -3.83
C LEU A 230 -10.59 -3.45 -2.37
N ILE A 231 -11.08 -4.63 -2.00
CA ILE A 231 -10.96 -5.16 -0.62
C ILE A 231 -9.50 -5.43 -0.28
N GLU A 232 -8.76 -6.10 -1.17
CA GLU A 232 -7.33 -6.39 -0.99
C GLU A 232 -6.51 -5.11 -0.87
N TYR A 233 -6.79 -4.12 -1.71
CA TYR A 233 -6.15 -2.81 -1.59
C TYR A 233 -6.49 -2.12 -0.27
N ALA A 234 -7.74 -2.22 0.22
CA ALA A 234 -8.15 -1.60 1.48
C ALA A 234 -7.55 -2.30 2.71
N LEU A 235 -7.24 -3.59 2.61
CA LEU A 235 -6.54 -4.36 3.65
C LEU A 235 -5.05 -3.97 3.72
N ASP A 236 -4.40 -3.80 2.58
CA ASP A 236 -3.00 -3.37 2.52
C ASP A 236 -2.73 -2.45 1.31
N PRO A 237 -2.91 -1.13 1.48
CA PRO A 237 -2.61 -0.14 0.44
C PRO A 237 -1.13 -0.12 0.05
N ASN A 238 -0.24 -0.52 0.97
CA ASN A 238 1.20 -0.52 0.75
C ASN A 238 1.65 -1.73 -0.07
N ASN A 239 0.96 -2.87 0.01
CA ASN A 239 1.32 -4.06 -0.76
C ASN A 239 1.42 -3.80 -2.27
N LEU A 240 0.51 -3.00 -2.83
CA LEU A 240 0.46 -2.73 -4.27
C LEU A 240 1.29 -1.52 -4.71
N VAL A 241 1.40 -0.49 -3.84
CA VAL A 241 2.17 0.75 -4.14
C VAL A 241 3.67 0.54 -3.89
N VAL A 242 4.06 -0.11 -2.80
CA VAL A 242 5.47 -0.44 -2.49
C VAL A 242 6.02 -1.45 -3.50
N GLN A 243 5.19 -2.41 -3.95
CA GLN A 243 5.59 -3.31 -5.03
C GLN A 243 5.70 -2.59 -6.39
N LYS A 244 5.09 -1.43 -6.60
CA LYS A 244 5.23 -0.70 -7.88
C LYS A 244 6.39 0.25 -7.91
N ASP A 245 6.50 1.12 -6.91
CA ASP A 245 7.51 2.18 -6.88
C ASP A 245 8.94 1.65 -6.62
N ALA A 246 9.08 0.58 -5.83
CA ALA A 246 10.37 -0.11 -5.68
C ALA A 246 10.77 -0.88 -6.94
N VAL A 247 9.80 -1.33 -7.74
CA VAL A 247 10.05 -2.10 -8.97
C VAL A 247 10.39 -1.17 -10.13
N THR A 248 9.68 -0.06 -10.29
CA THR A 248 9.94 0.95 -11.34
C THR A 248 11.24 1.73 -11.12
N SER A 249 11.66 1.97 -9.89
CA SER A 249 12.92 2.70 -9.60
C SER A 249 14.18 1.86 -9.81
N LEU A 250 14.05 0.53 -9.80
CA LEU A 250 15.15 -0.42 -9.93
C LEU A 250 15.18 -1.18 -11.26
N ALA A 251 14.13 -1.09 -12.09
CA ALA A 251 14.07 -1.77 -13.39
C ALA A 251 14.64 -0.89 -14.50
N ASP A 252 15.41 -1.50 -15.40
CA ASP A 252 16.03 -0.81 -16.55
C ASP A 252 15.06 -0.76 -17.77
N SER A 253 13.94 -1.50 -17.72
CA SER A 253 12.92 -1.50 -18.77
C SER A 253 11.48 -1.76 -18.31
N GLU A 254 10.51 -1.26 -19.08
CA GLU A 254 9.07 -1.54 -18.89
C GLU A 254 8.75 -3.04 -18.97
N PHE A 255 9.55 -3.79 -19.74
CA PHE A 255 9.45 -5.24 -19.84
C PHE A 255 9.75 -5.91 -18.49
N GLU A 256 10.85 -5.53 -17.84
CA GLU A 256 11.21 -6.04 -16.50
C GLU A 256 10.17 -5.69 -15.45
N ILE A 257 9.62 -4.47 -15.48
CA ILE A 257 8.55 -4.06 -14.54
C ILE A 257 7.36 -5.01 -14.63
N GLN A 258 6.93 -5.35 -15.85
CA GLN A 258 5.78 -6.23 -16.04
C GLN A 258 6.05 -7.67 -15.57
N VAL A 259 7.26 -8.19 -15.81
CA VAL A 259 7.67 -9.51 -15.34
C VAL A 259 7.73 -9.58 -13.82
N VAL A 260 8.37 -8.62 -13.17
CA VAL A 260 8.48 -8.58 -11.70
C VAL A 260 7.09 -8.50 -11.06
N MET A 261 6.21 -7.64 -11.59
CA MET A 261 4.84 -7.51 -11.12
C MET A 261 4.07 -8.82 -11.24
N ALA A 262 4.18 -9.49 -12.39
CA ALA A 262 3.49 -10.75 -12.64
C ALA A 262 3.93 -11.86 -11.66
N LEU A 263 5.22 -11.90 -11.31
CA LEU A 263 5.77 -12.89 -10.36
C LEU A 263 5.44 -12.55 -8.91
N LYS A 264 5.57 -11.29 -8.49
CA LYS A 264 5.21 -10.85 -7.13
C LYS A 264 3.72 -11.03 -6.84
N THR A 265 2.85 -10.73 -7.81
CA THR A 265 1.39 -10.96 -7.69
C THR A 265 1.05 -12.44 -7.47
N ARG A 266 1.95 -13.35 -7.90
CA ARG A 266 1.83 -14.80 -7.71
C ARG A 266 2.52 -15.30 -6.43
N GLY A 267 2.99 -14.39 -5.56
CA GLY A 267 3.57 -14.72 -4.25
C GLY A 267 5.08 -15.00 -4.27
N TYR A 268 5.79 -14.74 -5.37
CA TYR A 268 7.23 -14.96 -5.44
C TYR A 268 8.01 -13.79 -4.84
N HIS A 269 9.02 -14.11 -4.02
CA HIS A 269 9.95 -13.11 -3.50
C HIS A 269 11.02 -12.78 -4.57
N ILE A 270 10.84 -11.62 -5.22
CA ILE A 270 11.73 -11.13 -6.27
C ILE A 270 12.54 -9.92 -5.75
N VAL A 271 13.86 -10.02 -5.83
CA VAL A 271 14.83 -8.96 -5.53
C VAL A 271 15.45 -8.44 -6.82
N GLN A 272 15.38 -7.14 -7.07
CA GLN A 272 15.99 -6.51 -8.25
C GLN A 272 17.40 -6.01 -7.95
N GLN A 273 18.22 -5.93 -8.99
CA GLN A 273 19.58 -5.38 -8.95
C GLN A 273 20.51 -6.06 -7.95
N TRP A 274 20.55 -7.39 -8.01
CA TRP A 274 21.35 -8.23 -7.12
C TRP A 274 22.85 -8.18 -7.49
N GLU A 275 23.68 -7.74 -6.55
CA GLU A 275 25.13 -7.64 -6.73
C GLU A 275 25.84 -8.99 -6.51
N VAL A 276 26.74 -9.33 -7.44
CA VAL A 276 27.62 -10.51 -7.38
C VAL A 276 29.05 -10.08 -7.74
N GLY A 277 29.80 -9.65 -6.72
CA GLY A 277 31.15 -9.13 -6.91
C GLY A 277 31.16 -7.88 -7.77
N ALA A 278 31.76 -7.95 -8.96
CA ALA A 278 31.81 -6.85 -9.92
C ALA A 278 30.62 -6.82 -10.91
N TYR A 279 29.73 -7.81 -10.85
CA TYR A 279 28.59 -7.97 -11.75
C TYR A 279 27.27 -7.72 -11.02
N ARG A 280 26.23 -7.39 -11.79
CA ARG A 280 24.86 -7.18 -11.30
C ARG A 280 23.90 -8.08 -12.08
N ILE A 281 22.90 -8.64 -11.40
CA ILE A 281 21.79 -9.42 -11.97
C ILE A 281 20.52 -8.60 -11.84
N ASP A 282 19.78 -8.43 -12.94
CA ASP A 282 18.64 -7.50 -13.01
C ASP A 282 17.52 -7.86 -12.03
N MET A 283 17.20 -9.16 -11.92
CA MET A 283 16.32 -9.66 -10.86
C MET A 283 16.61 -11.11 -10.49
N VAL A 284 16.35 -11.44 -9.23
CA VAL A 284 16.59 -12.76 -8.62
C VAL A 284 15.34 -13.19 -7.86
N ALA A 285 14.86 -14.39 -8.15
CA ALA A 285 13.86 -15.06 -7.33
C ALA A 285 14.54 -15.80 -6.18
N VAL A 286 14.07 -15.58 -4.97
CA VAL A 286 14.66 -16.11 -3.73
C VAL A 286 13.62 -16.92 -2.98
N TYR A 287 14.04 -18.05 -2.40
CA TYR A 287 13.22 -18.87 -1.52
C TYR A 287 14.11 -19.62 -0.53
N GLY A 288 14.10 -19.21 0.74
CA GLY A 288 15.07 -19.68 1.74
C GLY A 288 16.51 -19.44 1.27
N ASP A 289 17.34 -20.50 1.23
CA ASP A 289 18.73 -20.42 0.75
C ASP A 289 18.87 -20.54 -0.78
N LYS A 290 17.78 -20.79 -1.50
CA LYS A 290 17.79 -20.97 -2.96
C LYS A 290 17.61 -19.64 -3.68
N LYS A 291 18.34 -19.47 -4.79
CA LYS A 291 18.33 -18.25 -5.61
C LYS A 291 18.39 -18.63 -7.09
N VAL A 292 17.52 -18.04 -7.89
CA VAL A 292 17.48 -18.21 -9.34
C VAL A 292 17.49 -16.84 -9.98
N ALA A 293 18.41 -16.61 -10.92
CA ALA A 293 18.47 -15.39 -11.69
C ALA A 293 17.41 -15.41 -12.80
N ILE A 294 16.70 -14.29 -13.00
CA ILE A 294 15.75 -14.13 -14.10
C ILE A 294 16.26 -13.00 -14.99
N GLU A 295 16.36 -13.26 -16.30
CA GLU A 295 16.89 -12.31 -17.28
C GLU A 295 15.85 -12.03 -18.37
N CYS A 296 15.60 -10.74 -18.61
CA CYS A 296 14.60 -10.24 -19.54
C CYS A 296 15.27 -9.77 -20.84
N ASP A 297 15.32 -10.64 -21.85
CA ASP A 297 15.98 -10.34 -23.13
C ASP A 297 15.06 -9.44 -24.00
N GLY A 298 15.27 -8.13 -23.97
CA GLY A 298 14.54 -7.18 -24.81
C GLY A 298 15.09 -7.09 -26.25
N ASP A 299 14.20 -7.10 -27.26
CA ASP A 299 14.58 -7.06 -28.70
C ASP A 299 15.36 -5.78 -29.13
N ARG A 300 15.50 -4.78 -28.24
CA ARG A 300 16.17 -3.49 -28.53
C ARG A 300 17.60 -3.35 -27.98
N TYR A 301 18.10 -4.26 -27.16
CA TYR A 301 19.36 -4.04 -26.43
C TYR A 301 20.48 -4.99 -26.82
N HIS A 302 20.98 -4.92 -28.05
CA HIS A 302 22.35 -5.33 -28.36
C HIS A 302 22.87 -4.52 -29.56
N SER A 303 23.20 -3.25 -29.34
CA SER A 303 23.56 -2.33 -30.43
C SER A 303 25.00 -2.52 -30.93
N SER A 304 25.86 -3.29 -30.22
CA SER A 304 27.25 -3.51 -30.63
C SER A 304 27.77 -4.94 -30.36
N PRO A 305 28.64 -5.49 -31.22
CA PRO A 305 29.30 -6.79 -31.01
C PRO A 305 30.17 -6.88 -29.74
N ALA A 306 30.57 -5.75 -29.17
CA ALA A 306 31.34 -5.69 -27.93
C ALA A 306 30.46 -5.94 -26.69
N GLN A 307 29.24 -5.37 -26.66
CA GLN A 307 28.28 -5.61 -25.57
C GLN A 307 27.84 -7.07 -25.52
N VAL A 308 27.57 -7.67 -26.68
CA VAL A 308 27.21 -9.09 -26.79
C VAL A 308 28.30 -10.01 -26.24
N ARG A 309 29.59 -9.68 -26.47
CA ARG A 309 30.71 -10.45 -25.89
C ARG A 309 30.80 -10.28 -24.37
N ASN A 310 30.66 -9.05 -23.88
CA ASN A 310 30.67 -8.78 -22.44
C ASN A 310 29.51 -9.47 -21.71
N ASP A 311 28.31 -9.51 -22.30
CA ASP A 311 27.14 -10.20 -21.72
C ASP A 311 27.35 -11.71 -21.69
N MET A 312 27.91 -12.30 -22.76
CA MET A 312 28.27 -13.72 -22.80
C MET A 312 29.37 -14.07 -21.77
N GLU A 313 30.39 -13.23 -21.62
CA GLU A 313 31.45 -13.41 -20.63
C GLU A 313 30.91 -13.30 -19.20
N ARG A 314 30.09 -12.28 -18.93
CA ARG A 314 29.39 -12.10 -17.64
C ARG A 314 28.58 -13.33 -17.29
N GLN A 315 27.75 -13.82 -18.21
CA GLN A 315 26.90 -14.98 -17.98
C GLN A 315 27.75 -16.23 -17.67
N THR A 316 28.78 -16.49 -18.47
CA THR A 316 29.68 -17.65 -18.28
C THR A 316 30.33 -17.64 -16.90
N ILE A 317 30.70 -16.46 -16.39
CA ILE A 317 31.29 -16.30 -15.07
C ILE A 317 30.25 -16.56 -13.97
N LEU A 318 29.04 -16.02 -14.10
CA LEU A 318 27.96 -16.18 -13.12
C LEU A 318 27.49 -17.65 -13.03
N GLU A 319 27.37 -18.35 -14.16
CA GLU A 319 27.04 -19.78 -14.18
C GLU A 319 28.16 -20.64 -13.57
N ARG A 320 29.42 -20.30 -13.80
CA ARG A 320 30.57 -21.02 -13.21
C ARG A 320 30.61 -20.93 -11.68
N ILE A 321 30.11 -19.84 -11.10
CA ILE A 321 30.00 -19.67 -9.64
C ILE A 321 28.67 -20.18 -9.08
N GLY A 322 27.88 -20.90 -9.90
CA GLY A 322 26.71 -21.65 -9.46
C GLY A 322 25.37 -20.95 -9.64
N TRP A 323 25.28 -19.84 -10.39
CA TRP A 323 23.99 -19.23 -10.71
C TRP A 323 23.25 -20.00 -11.80
N THR A 324 21.95 -20.21 -11.58
CA THR A 324 21.03 -20.75 -12.58
C THR A 324 20.18 -19.60 -13.14
N PHE A 325 20.04 -19.53 -14.47
CA PHE A 325 19.29 -18.49 -15.16
C PHE A 325 18.00 -19.03 -15.78
N VAL A 326 16.90 -18.30 -15.58
CA VAL A 326 15.64 -18.43 -16.32
C VAL A 326 15.51 -17.23 -17.24
N ARG A 327 15.43 -17.48 -18.54
CA ARG A 327 15.34 -16.41 -19.56
C ARG A 327 13.94 -16.19 -20.05
N ILE A 328 13.60 -14.92 -20.26
CA ILE A 328 12.32 -14.48 -20.81
C ILE A 328 12.61 -13.61 -22.03
N ARG A 329 12.27 -14.10 -23.22
CA ARG A 329 12.43 -13.31 -24.44
C ARG A 329 11.29 -12.31 -24.56
N GLY A 330 11.61 -11.04 -24.81
CA GLY A 330 10.62 -9.99 -25.01
C GLY A 330 9.61 -10.33 -26.12
N SER A 331 10.08 -10.86 -27.25
CA SER A 331 9.22 -11.28 -28.35
C SER A 331 8.25 -12.44 -28.00
N GLU A 332 8.63 -13.33 -27.08
CA GLU A 332 7.75 -14.38 -26.54
C GLU A 332 6.74 -13.78 -25.58
N TYR A 333 7.24 -12.98 -24.63
CA TYR A 333 6.45 -12.35 -23.59
C TYR A 333 5.37 -11.42 -24.16
N PHE A 334 5.73 -10.47 -25.03
CA PHE A 334 4.77 -9.53 -25.61
C PHE A 334 3.73 -10.18 -26.53
N ARG A 335 4.00 -11.41 -27.02
CA ARG A 335 3.03 -12.15 -27.81
C ARG A 335 2.00 -12.87 -26.93
N GLN A 336 2.44 -13.52 -25.85
CA GLN A 336 1.57 -14.29 -24.93
C GLN A 336 2.08 -14.16 -23.48
N PRO A 337 1.81 -13.04 -22.79
CA PRO A 337 2.39 -12.75 -21.47
C PRO A 337 2.05 -13.80 -20.41
N ASP A 338 0.77 -14.17 -20.29
CA ASP A 338 0.31 -15.09 -19.25
C ASP A 338 0.95 -16.48 -19.37
N LYS A 339 0.98 -17.04 -20.58
CA LYS A 339 1.62 -18.35 -20.85
C LYS A 339 3.14 -18.32 -20.64
N THR A 340 3.76 -17.19 -20.94
CA THR A 340 5.20 -17.02 -20.71
C THR A 340 5.49 -17.05 -19.20
N ILE A 341 4.68 -16.37 -18.40
CA ILE A 341 4.80 -16.40 -16.93
C ILE A 341 4.47 -17.78 -16.36
N GLU A 342 3.47 -18.50 -16.89
CA GLU A 342 3.19 -19.88 -16.49
C GLU A 342 4.39 -20.81 -16.74
N ARG A 343 5.08 -20.69 -17.89
CA ARG A 343 6.33 -21.42 -18.14
C ARG A 343 7.40 -21.09 -17.10
N VAL A 344 7.59 -19.80 -16.82
CA VAL A 344 8.58 -19.33 -15.83
C VAL A 344 8.27 -19.89 -14.44
N VAL A 345 6.99 -19.92 -14.04
CA VAL A 345 6.56 -20.53 -12.77
C VAL A 345 6.91 -22.01 -12.71
N VAL A 346 6.63 -22.78 -13.77
CA VAL A 346 6.99 -24.21 -13.84
C VAL A 346 8.51 -24.41 -13.73
N GLU A 347 9.31 -23.54 -14.35
CA GLU A 347 10.77 -23.59 -14.24
C GLU A 347 11.26 -23.25 -12.83
N LEU A 348 10.73 -22.19 -12.21
CA LEU A 348 11.04 -21.82 -10.84
C LEU A 348 10.67 -22.93 -9.84
N ASP A 349 9.51 -23.57 -10.02
CA ASP A 349 9.08 -24.72 -9.24
C ASP A 349 10.06 -25.90 -9.38
N SER A 350 10.48 -26.21 -10.61
CA SER A 350 11.45 -27.29 -10.86
C SER A 350 12.82 -27.02 -10.23
N LEU A 351 13.18 -25.74 -10.06
CA LEU A 351 14.39 -25.28 -9.38
C LEU A 351 14.19 -25.13 -7.86
N GLY A 352 12.98 -25.42 -7.37
CA GLY A 352 12.62 -25.43 -5.97
C GLY A 352 12.50 -24.04 -5.34
N ILE A 353 12.25 -23.02 -6.15
CA ILE A 353 11.71 -21.72 -5.72
C ILE A 353 10.19 -21.89 -5.63
N GLN A 354 9.59 -21.47 -4.53
CA GLN A 354 8.15 -21.58 -4.30
C GLN A 354 7.58 -20.21 -3.91
N PRO A 355 6.28 -19.95 -4.12
CA PRO A 355 5.64 -18.77 -3.59
C PRO A 355 5.70 -18.78 -2.06
N GLU A 356 6.13 -17.68 -1.46
CA GLU A 356 6.14 -17.52 0.00
C GLU A 356 4.73 -17.14 0.45
N SER A 357 4.17 -17.88 1.42
CA SER A 357 2.98 -17.43 2.13
C SER A 357 3.28 -16.08 2.77
N MET A 358 2.41 -15.09 2.57
CA MET A 358 2.56 -13.71 3.03
C MET A 358 2.55 -13.61 4.57
N GLU A 359 3.60 -14.10 5.23
CA GLU A 359 3.83 -13.91 6.65
C GLU A 359 5.14 -13.14 6.82
N ARG A 360 5.01 -11.91 7.36
CA ARG A 360 6.05 -10.99 7.89
C ARG A 360 6.62 -9.96 6.90
N VAL A 361 6.09 -8.74 6.97
CA VAL A 361 6.84 -7.52 7.39
C VAL A 361 5.85 -6.52 8.00
N PHE A 362 5.53 -6.66 9.30
CA PHE A 362 4.85 -5.62 10.07
C PHE A 362 5.87 -5.03 11.06
N SER A 363 6.58 -3.98 10.66
CA SER A 363 7.37 -3.20 11.61
C SER A 363 7.39 -1.74 11.18
N ASP A 364 6.27 -1.06 11.42
CA ASP A 364 6.15 0.40 11.59
C ASP A 364 4.67 0.84 11.78
N ALA A 365 3.71 -0.07 11.56
CA ALA A 365 2.27 0.17 11.76
C ALA A 365 1.84 0.37 13.23
N GLU A 366 2.68 0.04 14.20
CA GLU A 366 2.34 0.05 15.64
C GLU A 366 2.17 1.45 16.28
N LYS A 367 2.27 2.54 15.51
CA LYS A 367 1.96 3.89 16.01
C LYS A 367 0.56 4.42 15.66
N ARG A 368 -0.32 3.67 14.97
CA ARG A 368 -1.47 4.27 14.26
C ARG A 368 -2.88 3.74 14.59
N THR A 369 -3.10 2.88 15.59
CA THR A 369 -4.39 2.16 15.77
C THR A 369 -5.38 2.78 16.76
N GLY A 370 -4.98 3.76 17.58
CA GLY A 370 -5.85 4.26 18.65
C GLY A 370 -7.17 4.89 18.19
N LEU A 371 -7.18 5.65 17.08
CA LEU A 371 -8.40 6.29 16.58
C LEU A 371 -9.35 5.27 15.96
N LEU A 372 -8.83 4.43 15.06
CA LEU A 372 -9.63 3.42 14.36
C LEU A 372 -10.32 2.48 15.35
N GLU A 373 -9.59 2.01 16.37
CA GLU A 373 -10.15 1.11 17.37
C GLU A 373 -11.20 1.81 18.25
N ARG A 374 -11.02 3.09 18.59
CA ARG A 374 -12.08 3.86 19.29
C ARG A 374 -13.34 3.99 18.45
N VAL A 375 -13.20 4.31 17.16
CA VAL A 375 -14.34 4.43 16.24
C VAL A 375 -15.05 3.09 16.09
N LYS A 376 -14.33 2.00 15.82
CA LYS A 376 -14.91 0.65 15.71
C LYS A 376 -15.62 0.23 16.99
N HIS A 377 -14.96 0.38 18.13
CA HIS A 377 -15.55 0.04 19.43
C HIS A 377 -16.82 0.85 19.69
N ARG A 378 -16.80 2.16 19.42
CA ARG A 378 -17.98 3.01 19.62
C ARG A 378 -19.12 2.67 18.66
N ALA A 379 -18.82 2.34 17.41
CA ALA A 379 -19.82 1.88 16.44
C ALA A 379 -20.50 0.58 16.87
N VAL A 380 -19.76 -0.36 17.47
CA VAL A 380 -20.35 -1.60 18.03
C VAL A 380 -21.35 -1.27 19.14
N LEU A 381 -21.05 -0.32 20.02
CA LEU A 381 -21.99 0.10 21.07
C LEU A 381 -23.27 0.72 20.51
N PHE A 382 -23.19 1.47 19.40
CA PHE A 382 -24.40 1.98 18.72
C PHE A 382 -25.25 0.88 18.09
N LEU A 383 -24.62 -0.19 17.59
CA LEU A 383 -25.33 -1.34 17.03
C LEU A 383 -25.92 -2.25 18.10
N HIS A 384 -25.30 -2.28 19.28
CA HIS A 384 -25.66 -3.12 20.43
C HIS A 384 -25.71 -2.31 21.73
N PRO A 385 -26.71 -1.43 21.92
CA PRO A 385 -26.83 -0.58 23.11
C PRO A 385 -26.91 -1.38 24.43
N GLU A 386 -27.37 -2.63 24.37
CA GLU A 386 -27.40 -3.55 25.50
C GLU A 386 -26.03 -3.72 26.17
N LEU A 387 -24.93 -3.63 25.41
CA LEU A 387 -23.57 -3.79 25.92
C LEU A 387 -23.09 -2.61 26.79
N GLU A 388 -23.73 -1.43 26.70
CA GLU A 388 -23.44 -0.30 27.60
C GLU A 388 -24.09 -0.49 28.97
N THR A 389 -25.32 -1.00 29.00
CA THR A 389 -26.09 -1.18 30.25
C THR A 389 -25.48 -2.21 31.20
N GLU A 390 -24.76 -3.21 30.70
CA GLU A 390 -24.04 -4.19 31.53
C GLU A 390 -22.80 -3.58 32.23
N LYS A 391 -22.18 -2.55 31.65
CA LYS A 391 -21.08 -1.81 32.32
C LYS A 391 -21.60 -0.94 33.45
N ASP A 392 -22.71 -0.22 33.23
CA ASP A 392 -23.27 0.66 34.26
C ASP A 392 -23.93 -0.10 35.41
N THR A 393 -24.49 -1.28 35.16
CA THR A 393 -24.99 -2.17 36.23
C THR A 393 -23.84 -2.84 37.00
N ALA A 394 -22.73 -3.20 36.33
CA ALA A 394 -21.53 -3.71 37.01
C ALA A 394 -20.82 -2.63 37.85
N ILE A 395 -20.80 -1.37 37.39
CA ILE A 395 -20.17 -0.24 38.11
C ILE A 395 -21.07 0.24 39.26
N ASN A 396 -22.38 0.38 39.06
CA ASN A 396 -23.31 0.75 40.15
C ASN A 396 -23.53 -0.38 41.18
N GLY A 397 -23.27 -1.64 40.81
CA GLY A 397 -23.23 -2.77 41.73
C GLY A 397 -21.97 -2.81 42.61
N MET A 398 -20.91 -2.07 42.26
CA MET A 398 -19.63 -2.06 42.98
C MET A 398 -19.53 -1.01 44.11
N GLU A 399 -20.51 -0.11 44.28
CA GLU A 399 -20.54 0.83 45.43
C GLU A 399 -21.21 0.26 46.69
N LYS A 400 -21.69 -0.98 46.65
CA LYS A 400 -22.16 -1.73 47.84
C LYS A 400 -21.59 -3.14 47.86
N ASP A 401 -20.30 -3.23 48.11
CA ASP A 401 -19.71 -4.13 49.11
C ASP A 401 -18.21 -4.24 48.86
N ALA A 402 -17.44 -3.76 49.82
CA ALA A 402 -16.00 -3.94 49.86
C ALA A 402 -15.67 -5.39 50.22
N SER A 403 -15.53 -6.27 49.23
CA SER A 403 -14.63 -7.42 49.31
C SER A 403 -14.28 -7.96 47.92
N ILE A 404 -12.99 -8.23 47.74
CA ILE A 404 -12.32 -8.62 46.50
C ILE A 404 -12.66 -10.06 46.14
N ALA A 405 -13.19 -10.31 44.95
CA ALA A 405 -12.76 -11.36 44.01
C ALA A 405 -13.61 -11.32 42.72
N GLU A 406 -12.90 -11.35 41.58
CA GLU A 406 -13.35 -11.81 40.26
C GLU A 406 -14.65 -11.25 39.68
N ASN A 407 -14.51 -10.38 38.67
CA ASN A 407 -15.42 -10.45 37.54
C ASN A 407 -14.68 -10.15 36.22
N ASN A 408 -14.05 -11.20 35.68
CA ASN A 408 -13.24 -11.20 34.47
C ASN A 408 -14.06 -11.51 33.20
N ASP A 409 -15.37 -11.79 33.32
CA ASP A 409 -16.15 -12.41 32.24
C ASP A 409 -16.74 -11.39 31.24
N ALA A 410 -17.28 -10.25 31.69
CA ALA A 410 -17.78 -9.21 30.77
C ALA A 410 -16.65 -8.52 29.98
N ARG A 411 -15.47 -8.35 30.60
CA ARG A 411 -14.26 -7.91 29.89
C ARG A 411 -13.78 -8.96 28.90
N LYS A 412 -13.90 -10.25 29.22
CA LYS A 412 -13.57 -11.34 28.30
C LYS A 412 -14.52 -11.38 27.11
N GLU A 413 -15.83 -11.24 27.29
CA GLU A 413 -16.81 -11.31 26.18
C GLU A 413 -16.69 -10.15 25.20
N ALA A 414 -16.56 -8.91 25.69
CA ALA A 414 -16.30 -7.76 24.81
C ALA A 414 -14.93 -7.89 24.10
N THR A 415 -13.90 -8.35 24.82
CA THR A 415 -12.56 -8.62 24.22
C THR A 415 -12.60 -9.81 23.25
N LEU A 416 -13.48 -10.79 23.45
CA LEU A 416 -13.68 -11.96 22.58
C LEU A 416 -14.44 -11.59 21.31
N MET A 417 -15.43 -10.69 21.37
CA MET A 417 -16.08 -10.15 20.17
C MET A 417 -15.13 -9.25 19.38
N ILE A 418 -14.35 -8.41 20.05
CA ILE A 418 -13.30 -7.58 19.41
C ILE A 418 -12.22 -8.47 18.79
N LYS A 419 -11.73 -9.50 19.53
CA LYS A 419 -10.81 -10.50 18.98
C LYS A 419 -11.43 -11.34 17.88
N ALA A 420 -12.73 -11.62 17.88
CA ALA A 420 -13.38 -12.33 16.77
C ALA A 420 -13.48 -11.46 15.52
N VAL A 421 -13.62 -10.15 15.67
CA VAL A 421 -13.52 -9.17 14.57
C VAL A 421 -12.08 -9.06 14.07
N GLU A 422 -11.07 -9.09 14.95
CA GLU A 422 -9.63 -9.06 14.59
C GLU A 422 -9.09 -10.39 14.04
N LEU A 423 -9.54 -11.54 14.57
CA LEU A 423 -9.13 -12.90 14.15
C LEU A 423 -9.74 -13.31 12.82
N ASN A 424 -10.83 -12.66 12.39
CA ASN A 424 -11.41 -12.91 11.07
C ASN A 424 -10.64 -12.23 9.92
N ASP A 425 -9.59 -11.44 10.22
CA ASP A 425 -8.59 -10.97 9.25
C ASP A 425 -7.40 -11.95 9.09
N VAL A 426 -7.36 -13.07 9.84
CA VAL A 426 -6.35 -14.13 9.66
C VAL A 426 -7.00 -15.52 9.79
N SER A 427 -7.25 -16.17 8.64
CA SER A 427 -7.81 -17.53 8.60
C SER A 427 -6.81 -18.59 9.10
N PRO A 428 -7.16 -19.49 10.05
CA PRO A 428 -6.28 -20.56 10.50
C PRO A 428 -6.42 -21.82 9.62
N TYR A 429 -5.36 -22.16 8.88
CA TYR A 429 -5.24 -23.46 8.23
C TYR A 429 -4.74 -24.50 9.24
N LYS A 430 -5.53 -25.55 9.49
CA LYS A 430 -5.07 -26.80 10.13
C LYS A 430 -4.44 -27.69 9.06
N SER A 431 -3.15 -28.00 9.20
CA SER A 431 -2.53 -29.13 8.51
C SER A 431 -2.45 -30.32 9.46
N GLU A 432 -3.04 -31.44 9.03
CA GLU A 432 -2.90 -32.74 9.71
C GLU A 432 -1.51 -33.31 9.45
N GLU A 433 -0.89 -33.80 10.53
CA GLU A 433 0.44 -34.42 10.55
C GLU A 433 0.47 -35.76 9.79
N SER A 434 1.54 -35.99 9.04
CA SER A 434 2.13 -37.32 8.94
C SER A 434 3.66 -37.23 8.82
N THR A 435 4.34 -37.46 9.94
CA THR A 435 5.79 -37.71 9.96
C THR A 435 6.09 -39.15 9.61
N PRO A 436 7.29 -39.42 9.03
CA PRO A 436 8.12 -40.46 9.61
C PRO A 436 9.52 -39.96 9.98
N LYS A 437 9.96 -40.47 11.14
CA LYS A 437 11.23 -40.27 11.85
C LYS A 437 12.45 -40.69 11.04
N VAL A 438 13.53 -39.89 11.06
CA VAL A 438 14.92 -40.39 11.05
C VAL A 438 15.80 -39.49 11.95
N SER A 439 16.68 -40.14 12.69
CA SER A 439 17.55 -39.73 13.80
C SER A 439 18.66 -38.73 13.44
N TYR A 440 19.01 -37.89 14.41
CA TYR A 440 20.28 -37.14 14.45
C TYR A 440 21.31 -37.86 15.32
N ASP A 441 22.56 -37.88 14.87
CA ASP A 441 23.76 -38.08 15.71
C ASP A 441 24.71 -36.88 15.51
N ASP A 442 24.79 -36.10 16.59
CA ASP A 442 25.95 -35.51 17.28
C ASP A 442 27.23 -35.12 16.47
N GLN A 443 27.63 -33.84 16.51
CA GLN A 443 28.74 -33.36 17.37
C GLN A 443 29.21 -31.92 17.06
N SER A 444 29.63 -31.23 18.14
CA SER A 444 30.28 -29.90 18.28
C SER A 444 29.33 -28.69 18.32
N GLN A 445 28.92 -28.13 19.46
CA GLN A 445 29.63 -27.52 20.61
C GLN A 445 30.57 -26.34 20.28
N ALA A 446 30.03 -25.12 20.37
CA ALA A 446 30.48 -23.99 21.24
C ALA A 446 29.67 -22.74 20.87
N SER A 447 28.58 -22.39 21.58
CA SER A 447 28.48 -21.53 22.79
C SER A 447 28.97 -20.08 22.59
N VAL A 448 28.27 -19.00 22.98
CA VAL A 448 27.02 -18.74 23.68
C VAL A 448 26.70 -17.24 23.45
N ARG A 449 25.38 -16.95 23.30
CA ARG A 449 24.58 -15.74 23.59
C ARG A 449 25.26 -14.63 24.44
N ILE A 450 24.89 -13.35 24.33
CA ILE A 450 23.67 -12.76 24.92
C ILE A 450 23.33 -11.40 24.28
N VAL A 451 22.03 -11.21 24.09
CA VAL A 451 21.29 -10.00 23.68
C VAL A 451 21.04 -9.08 24.88
N ALA A 452 21.11 -7.76 24.70
CA ALA A 452 20.30 -6.74 25.40
C ALA A 452 20.72 -5.36 24.85
N GLU A 453 19.91 -4.68 24.05
CA GLU A 453 18.79 -3.78 24.41
C GLU A 453 19.19 -2.30 24.44
N LYS A 454 18.21 -1.47 24.06
CA LYS A 454 18.25 0.00 24.06
C LYS A 454 18.77 0.54 25.38
N ASN A 455 19.60 1.58 25.32
CA ASN A 455 19.45 2.72 26.23
C ASN A 455 19.98 4.02 25.62
N SER A 456 19.15 5.04 25.78
CA SER A 456 19.49 6.45 25.73
C SER A 456 20.50 6.80 26.81
N GLU A 457 21.64 7.42 26.46
CA GLU A 457 22.36 8.34 27.34
C GLU A 457 23.43 9.17 26.58
N VAL A 458 23.77 10.29 27.21
CA VAL A 458 24.41 11.52 26.71
C VAL A 458 25.90 11.52 27.11
N TYR A 459 26.77 11.87 26.14
CA TYR A 459 28.19 12.32 26.24
C TYR A 459 29.23 11.54 27.06
N ALA A 460 30.27 11.06 26.37
CA ALA A 460 31.68 11.38 26.69
C ALA A 460 32.62 10.98 25.54
N GLN A 461 33.37 11.95 25.01
CA GLN A 461 34.47 11.74 24.07
C GLN A 461 35.60 10.93 24.73
N THR A 462 36.15 9.93 24.03
CA THR A 462 37.54 9.50 24.25
C THR A 462 38.15 9.00 22.93
N SER A 463 38.95 9.88 22.32
CA SER A 463 40.10 9.64 21.45
C SER A 463 40.20 8.29 20.72
N LEU A 464 39.68 8.25 19.49
CA LEU A 464 39.86 7.16 18.51
C LEU A 464 40.74 7.62 17.33
N PHE A 465 41.92 8.20 17.60
CA PHE A 465 42.86 8.55 16.53
C PHE A 465 44.28 8.11 16.86
N SER A 466 44.59 6.87 16.52
CA SER A 466 45.97 6.37 16.46
C SER A 466 46.25 5.68 15.12
N SER A 467 45.93 6.35 14.00
CA SER A 467 46.59 6.19 12.68
C SER A 467 45.79 6.94 11.61
N VAL A 468 45.98 8.27 11.50
CA VAL A 468 45.51 9.01 10.32
C VAL A 468 46.55 8.78 9.23
N SER A 469 46.17 8.13 8.13
CA SER A 469 47.05 8.00 6.97
C SER A 469 47.35 9.39 6.41
N GLU A 470 48.60 9.70 6.10
CA GLU A 470 49.10 11.03 5.68
C GLU A 470 48.53 11.58 4.35
N GLN A 471 47.55 10.91 3.73
CA GLN A 471 46.93 11.37 2.49
C GLN A 471 45.51 11.90 2.75
N TYR A 472 45.36 13.22 2.65
CA TYR A 472 44.07 13.89 2.69
C TYR A 472 43.23 13.54 1.44
N PRO A 473 41.90 13.40 1.58
CA PRO A 473 41.04 13.01 0.46
C PRO A 473 41.06 14.08 -0.63
N VAL A 474 41.29 13.70 -1.90
CA VAL A 474 41.42 14.65 -3.02
C VAL A 474 40.10 15.06 -3.66
N SER A 475 39.00 14.37 -3.34
CA SER A 475 37.65 14.68 -3.83
C SER A 475 36.61 14.57 -2.71
N LEU A 476 35.44 15.23 -2.86
CA LEU A 476 34.36 15.09 -1.87
C LEU A 476 33.87 13.63 -1.75
N GLN A 477 33.99 12.82 -2.80
CA GLN A 477 33.63 11.40 -2.76
C GLN A 477 34.61 10.60 -1.91
N ASP A 478 35.91 10.91 -1.99
CA ASP A 478 36.94 10.31 -1.14
C ASP A 478 36.79 10.76 0.31
N ALA A 479 36.45 12.03 0.52
CA ALA A 479 36.13 12.58 1.84
C ALA A 479 34.92 11.87 2.47
N ALA A 480 33.86 11.61 1.71
CA ALA A 480 32.69 10.86 2.18
C ALA A 480 33.07 9.44 2.63
N LYS A 481 33.82 8.71 1.80
CA LYS A 481 34.30 7.35 2.12
C LYS A 481 35.17 7.34 3.38
N LEU A 482 36.08 8.29 3.50
CA LEU A 482 36.97 8.41 4.66
C LEU A 482 36.17 8.73 5.93
N LEU A 483 35.21 9.64 5.89
CA LEU A 483 34.38 9.98 7.06
C LEU A 483 33.47 8.81 7.48
N ILE A 484 32.93 8.04 6.53
CA ILE A 484 32.15 6.83 6.81
C ILE A 484 33.05 5.76 7.48
N SER A 485 34.32 5.64 7.10
CA SER A 485 35.25 4.71 7.75
C SER A 485 35.53 5.08 9.22
N TYR A 486 35.53 6.38 9.54
CA TYR A 486 35.54 6.92 10.91
C TYR A 486 34.15 6.89 11.61
N LYS A 487 33.16 6.19 11.04
CA LYS A 487 31.80 6.02 11.60
C LYS A 487 30.95 7.28 11.68
N TYR A 488 31.28 8.33 10.92
CA TYR A 488 30.37 9.47 10.79
C TYR A 488 29.16 9.12 9.90
N GLN A 489 27.99 9.66 10.26
CA GLN A 489 26.81 9.61 9.39
C GLN A 489 26.94 10.72 8.33
N VAL A 490 27.14 10.32 7.08
CA VAL A 490 27.37 11.24 5.94
C VAL A 490 26.23 11.13 4.94
N ILE A 491 25.67 12.27 4.54
CA ILE A 491 24.78 12.39 3.39
C ILE A 491 25.62 12.99 2.26
N ASP A 492 25.88 12.17 1.24
CA ASP A 492 26.65 12.59 0.07
C ASP A 492 25.77 13.34 -0.93
N LYS A 493 26.04 14.64 -1.11
CA LYS A 493 25.43 15.51 -2.12
C LYS A 493 26.50 16.10 -3.05
N SER A 494 27.63 15.42 -3.21
CA SER A 494 28.75 15.85 -4.04
C SER A 494 28.36 15.98 -5.52
N HIS A 495 27.51 15.07 -6.02
CA HIS A 495 27.06 15.08 -7.43
C HIS A 495 26.07 16.21 -7.75
N ASP A 496 25.16 16.53 -6.82
CA ASP A 496 24.07 17.49 -7.07
C ASP A 496 24.43 18.92 -6.64
N MET A 497 25.11 19.06 -5.50
CA MET A 497 25.29 20.35 -4.81
C MET A 497 26.73 20.65 -4.39
N ASN A 498 27.68 19.79 -4.78
CA ASN A 498 29.10 19.89 -4.43
C ASN A 498 29.33 20.11 -2.92
N VAL A 499 28.58 19.35 -2.09
CA VAL A 499 28.63 19.43 -0.62
C VAL A 499 28.43 18.05 0.01
N LEU A 500 29.04 17.80 1.16
CA LEU A 500 28.69 16.69 2.04
C LEU A 500 28.03 17.22 3.31
N TRP A 501 27.05 16.50 3.83
CA TRP A 501 26.48 16.80 5.14
C TRP A 501 26.84 15.71 6.14
N VAL A 502 27.54 16.08 7.20
CA VAL A 502 27.98 15.16 8.24
C VAL A 502 27.16 15.39 9.50
N ILE A 503 26.28 14.46 9.84
CA ILE A 503 25.39 14.55 11.00
C ILE A 503 26.19 14.17 12.24
N THR A 504 26.46 15.16 13.08
CA THR A 504 27.24 15.02 14.31
C THR A 504 27.03 16.24 15.21
N THR A 505 27.76 16.31 16.32
CA THR A 505 27.75 17.41 17.30
C THR A 505 28.90 18.38 17.03
N LYS A 506 28.79 19.63 17.54
CA LYS A 506 29.72 20.72 17.21
C LYS A 506 31.17 20.46 17.66
N ASP A 507 31.36 19.61 18.65
CA ASP A 507 32.66 19.18 19.18
C ASP A 507 33.51 18.38 18.18
N ALA A 508 32.91 17.86 17.11
CA ALA A 508 33.63 17.15 16.04
C ALA A 508 34.38 18.08 15.05
N ASP A 509 34.29 19.41 15.18
CA ASP A 509 34.90 20.38 14.25
C ASP A 509 36.42 20.17 14.07
N ALA A 510 37.13 20.01 15.19
CA ALA A 510 38.58 19.79 15.18
C ALA A 510 38.98 18.45 14.56
N ASP A 511 38.17 17.40 14.79
CA ASP A 511 38.41 16.07 14.23
C ASP A 511 38.15 16.05 12.73
N LEU A 512 37.07 16.67 12.27
CA LEU A 512 36.75 16.81 10.85
C LEU A 512 37.84 17.60 10.11
N ALA A 513 38.33 18.71 10.69
CA ALA A 513 39.45 19.46 10.11
C ALA A 513 40.73 18.63 10.01
N LYS A 514 41.01 17.78 11.02
CA LYS A 514 42.18 16.90 11.02
C LYS A 514 42.06 15.74 10.02
N ILE A 515 40.86 15.22 9.78
CA ILE A 515 40.61 14.12 8.83
C ILE A 515 40.65 14.63 7.37
N LEU A 516 40.08 15.81 7.12
CA LEU A 516 39.87 16.31 5.76
C LEU A 516 40.98 17.23 5.27
N GLY A 517 41.70 17.88 6.18
CA GLY A 517 42.75 18.83 5.86
C GLY A 517 42.21 20.19 5.37
N GLU A 518 43.11 21.11 5.07
CA GLU A 518 42.77 22.51 4.78
C GLU A 518 42.09 22.74 3.42
N GLN A 519 42.00 21.72 2.57
CA GLN A 519 41.40 21.81 1.23
C GLN A 519 39.86 21.83 1.21
N TYR A 520 39.23 21.64 2.37
CA TYR A 520 37.77 21.72 2.51
C TYR A 520 37.35 22.89 3.40
N THR A 521 36.22 23.48 3.06
CA THR A 521 35.50 24.42 3.95
C THR A 521 34.48 23.62 4.75
N ILE A 522 34.58 23.70 6.08
CA ILE A 522 33.70 23.00 7.03
C ILE A 522 32.83 24.05 7.74
N THR A 523 31.51 23.95 7.59
CA THR A 523 30.57 24.93 8.14
C THR A 523 29.54 24.25 9.04
N TRP A 524 29.45 24.67 10.30
CA TRP A 524 28.49 24.13 11.26
C TRP A 524 27.06 24.67 11.04
N ASN A 525 26.09 23.77 10.94
CA ASN A 525 24.66 24.09 10.84
C ASN A 525 23.91 23.58 12.08
N LYS A 526 23.59 24.51 12.99
CA LYS A 526 22.90 24.19 14.26
C LYS A 526 21.44 23.72 14.06
N ARG A 527 20.74 24.24 13.06
CA ARG A 527 19.36 23.85 12.73
C ARG A 527 19.43 22.78 11.65
N GLY A 528 19.00 21.56 11.98
CA GLY A 528 18.87 20.49 10.99
C GLY A 528 17.78 20.78 9.96
N MET A 529 17.75 19.98 8.91
CA MET A 529 16.76 20.05 7.85
C MET A 529 16.08 18.67 7.72
N ILE A 530 14.99 18.58 6.97
CA ILE A 530 14.25 17.31 6.77
C ILE A 530 15.19 16.19 6.32
N GLN A 531 16.11 16.50 5.41
CA GLN A 531 17.09 15.56 4.87
C GLN A 531 18.12 15.07 5.91
N THR A 532 18.32 15.80 7.02
CA THR A 532 19.19 15.40 8.13
C THR A 532 18.40 14.88 9.33
N ASP A 533 17.14 14.48 9.14
CA ASP A 533 16.19 14.13 10.21
C ASP A 533 16.04 15.22 11.27
N ASN A 534 16.12 16.49 10.86
CA ASN A 534 16.15 17.67 11.73
C ASN A 534 17.33 17.69 12.74
N LYS A 535 18.37 16.88 12.54
CA LYS A 535 19.59 16.87 13.35
C LYS A 535 20.61 17.88 12.83
N SER A 536 21.41 18.44 13.75
CA SER A 536 22.52 19.34 13.42
C SER A 536 23.62 18.63 12.62
N PHE A 537 24.31 19.37 11.76
CA PHE A 537 25.28 18.78 10.83
C PHE A 537 26.35 19.79 10.39
N PHE A 538 27.48 19.28 9.87
CA PHE A 538 28.47 20.07 9.15
C PHE A 538 28.23 20.01 7.65
N SER A 539 28.31 21.14 6.97
CA SER A 539 28.41 21.21 5.51
C SER A 539 29.87 21.29 5.10
N ILE A 540 30.30 20.38 4.23
CA ILE A 540 31.70 20.26 3.80
C ILE A 540 31.76 20.46 2.29
N ARG A 541 32.52 21.45 1.85
CA ARG A 541 32.68 21.80 0.42
C ARG A 541 34.17 21.82 0.07
N SER A 542 34.52 21.42 -1.15
CA SER A 542 35.87 21.70 -1.66
C SER A 542 36.10 23.20 -1.68
N LYS A 543 37.28 23.66 -1.28
CA LYS A 543 37.70 25.04 -1.53
C LYS A 543 37.87 25.31 -3.03
#